data_AF-A0A7S0R1Y6-F1
#
_entry.id   AF-A0A7S0R1Y6-F1
#
_cell.length_a   1.000
_cell.length_b   1.000
_cell.length_c   1.000
_cell.angle_alpha   90.00
_cell.angle_beta   90.00
_cell.angle_gamma   90.00
#
_symmetry.space_group_name_H-M   'P 1'
#
loop_
_entity.id
_entity.type
_entity.pdbx_description
1 polymer ?
#
loop_
_entity_poly.entity_id
_entity_poly.type
_entity_poly.pdbx_seq_one_letter_code
_entity_poly.pdbx_strand_id
1 'polypeptide(L)'
;GKRVGGQAIRDRAQAEALVAAIKAARFKVGSVQAKSQQRSPAPPFITSTLQQEASRRLGFTAIRTMRAAQALYEGAGTGEGLITYMRTDGVQLSAEAVAGIRDAITATFGKPYVPPEPRVYKSRAKNAQEAHEAIRPTKPTMRPEDLPASVEGDARALYGLIWRRALACQMQNATIQQVGVDFASADGQLVLRATGSAVEFPGYLQAYDNWRKTAAEKEEEGGE
;
A
#
# COMPACT_ATOMS: atom_id res chain seq x y z
N GLY A 1 -6.98 22.86 28.05
CA GLY A 1 -5.58 22.56 28.37
C GLY A 1 -4.72 22.61 27.11
N LYS A 2 -3.43 22.97 27.23
CA LYS A 2 -2.47 23.00 26.12
C LYS A 2 -1.94 21.58 25.87
N ARG A 3 -1.92 21.09 24.63
CA ARG A 3 -1.40 19.74 24.30
C ARG A 3 0.09 19.66 24.63
N VAL A 4 0.47 18.79 25.55
CA VAL A 4 1.88 18.52 25.85
C VAL A 4 2.39 17.51 24.82
N GLY A 5 3.05 18.01 23.77
CA GLY A 5 3.78 17.15 22.83
C GLY A 5 5.12 16.68 23.42
N GLY A 6 5.77 15.68 22.82
CA GLY A 6 7.07 15.17 23.30
C GLY A 6 8.18 16.24 23.42
N GLN A 7 8.08 17.36 22.70
CA GLN A 7 9.00 18.50 22.80
C GLN A 7 8.70 19.48 23.95
N ALA A 8 7.59 19.29 24.68
CA ALA A 8 7.21 20.15 25.80
C ALA A 8 7.74 19.67 27.16
N ILE A 9 8.21 18.41 27.23
CA ILE A 9 8.91 17.84 28.39
C ILE A 9 10.40 18.04 28.16
N ARG A 10 11.04 18.88 28.97
CA ARG A 10 12.39 19.40 28.71
C ARG A 10 13.48 18.63 29.45
N ASP A 11 13.13 18.01 30.56
CA ASP A 11 14.06 17.28 31.41
C ASP A 11 13.39 16.11 32.14
N ARG A 12 14.23 15.30 32.79
CA ARG A 12 13.82 14.11 33.54
C ARG A 12 12.94 14.46 34.75
N ALA A 13 13.25 15.52 35.48
CA ALA A 13 12.51 15.89 36.69
C ALA A 13 11.06 16.26 36.34
N GLN A 14 10.87 17.01 35.25
CA GLN A 14 9.54 17.34 34.72
C GLN A 14 8.76 16.09 34.28
N ALA A 15 9.43 15.12 33.64
CA ALA A 15 8.81 13.86 33.24
C ALA A 15 8.35 13.03 34.45
N GLU A 16 9.21 12.89 35.47
CA GLU A 16 8.91 12.14 36.69
C GLU A 16 7.76 12.79 37.49
N ALA A 17 7.72 14.12 37.57
CA ALA A 17 6.61 14.85 38.18
C ALA A 17 5.28 14.61 37.46
N LEU A 18 5.27 14.63 36.12
CA LEU A 18 4.08 14.32 35.32
C LEU A 18 3.62 12.87 35.52
N VAL A 19 4.53 11.90 35.57
CA VAL A 19 4.21 10.49 35.82
C VAL A 19 3.59 10.32 37.22
N ALA A 20 4.16 10.97 38.24
CA ALA A 20 3.62 10.93 39.60
C ALA A 20 2.19 11.52 39.64
N ALA A 21 1.98 12.67 39.00
CA ALA A 21 0.66 13.29 38.91
C ALA A 21 -0.37 12.41 38.17
N ILE A 22 0.03 11.78 37.05
CA ILE A 22 -0.82 10.86 36.29
C ILE A 22 -1.19 9.63 37.13
N LYS A 23 -0.23 9.04 37.85
CA LYS A 23 -0.48 7.85 38.69
C LYS A 23 -1.40 8.15 39.89
N ALA A 24 -1.33 9.36 40.44
CA ALA A 24 -2.19 9.78 41.55
C ALA A 24 -3.61 10.17 41.10
N ALA A 25 -3.79 10.57 39.84
CA ALA A 25 -5.07 11.00 39.32
C ALA A 25 -6.02 9.84 39.02
N ARG A 26 -7.32 10.08 39.19
CA ARG A 26 -8.39 9.23 38.66
C ARG A 26 -8.92 9.85 37.37
N PHE A 27 -9.00 9.03 36.33
CA PHE A 27 -9.48 9.46 35.02
C PHE A 27 -10.89 8.96 34.75
N LYS A 28 -11.66 9.77 34.02
CA LYS A 28 -12.95 9.39 33.45
C LYS A 28 -12.92 9.58 31.94
N VAL A 29 -13.73 8.82 31.22
CA VAL A 29 -13.94 9.06 29.79
C VAL A 29 -14.58 10.44 29.63
N GLY A 30 -13.87 11.34 28.95
CA GLY A 30 -14.32 12.69 28.67
C GLY A 30 -15.02 12.75 27.31
N SER A 31 -14.31 12.37 26.24
CA SER A 31 -14.88 12.41 24.90
C SER A 31 -14.45 11.21 24.06
N VAL A 32 -15.36 10.74 23.22
CA VAL A 32 -15.12 9.68 22.24
C VAL A 32 -15.40 10.25 20.86
N GLN A 33 -14.41 10.21 19.97
CA GLN A 33 -14.55 10.63 18.59
C GLN A 33 -14.29 9.45 17.67
N ALA A 34 -15.30 9.01 16.93
CA ALA A 34 -15.15 8.08 15.82
C ALA A 34 -15.15 8.86 14.51
N LYS A 35 -14.19 8.57 13.63
CA LYS A 35 -14.12 9.12 12.28
C LYS A 35 -13.82 8.01 11.29
N SER A 36 -14.59 7.94 10.22
CA SER A 36 -14.27 7.08 9.09
C SER A 36 -13.35 7.84 8.13
N GLN A 37 -12.19 7.25 7.84
CA GLN A 37 -11.19 7.80 6.93
C GLN A 37 -11.06 6.90 5.71
N GLN A 38 -11.20 7.47 4.52
CA GLN A 38 -10.88 6.77 3.29
C GLN A 38 -9.41 6.94 2.92
N ARG A 39 -8.77 5.84 2.50
CA ARG A 39 -7.45 5.84 1.89
C ARG A 39 -7.56 5.42 0.43
N SER A 40 -7.06 6.27 -0.45
CA SER A 40 -7.04 6.02 -1.88
C SER A 40 -5.81 5.22 -2.29
N PRO A 41 -5.93 4.34 -3.30
CA PRO A 41 -4.78 3.65 -3.85
C PRO A 41 -3.84 4.62 -4.58
N ALA A 42 -2.55 4.29 -4.52
CA ALA A 42 -1.52 5.01 -5.23
C ALA A 42 -1.53 4.67 -6.74
N PRO A 43 -0.97 5.54 -7.61
CA PRO A 43 -0.96 5.32 -9.07
C PRO A 43 -0.21 4.05 -9.48
N PRO A 44 -0.42 3.54 -10.71
CA PRO A 44 0.41 2.48 -11.27
C PRO A 44 1.89 2.88 -11.29
N PHE A 45 2.77 1.90 -11.47
CA PHE A 45 4.20 2.16 -11.37
C PHE A 45 4.74 2.97 -12.54
N ILE A 46 5.57 3.95 -12.21
CA ILE A 46 6.62 4.47 -13.08
C ILE A 46 7.98 3.93 -12.62
N THR A 47 9.03 4.15 -13.41
CA THR A 47 10.39 3.66 -13.14
C THR A 47 10.84 3.95 -11.70
N SER A 48 10.71 5.20 -11.26
CA SER A 48 11.18 5.64 -9.93
C SER A 48 10.38 5.00 -8.80
N THR A 49 9.05 4.96 -8.91
CA THR A 49 8.19 4.35 -7.89
C THR A 49 8.33 2.83 -7.82
N LEU A 50 8.62 2.16 -8.95
CA LEU A 50 8.90 0.73 -8.98
C LEU A 50 10.18 0.43 -8.21
N GLN A 51 11.26 1.17 -8.48
CA GLN A 51 12.54 1.00 -7.79
C GLN A 51 12.42 1.26 -6.28
N GLN A 52 11.68 2.30 -5.89
CA GLN A 52 11.44 2.61 -4.47
C GLN A 52 10.69 1.48 -3.76
N GLU A 53 9.60 0.99 -4.35
CA GLU A 53 8.80 -0.09 -3.74
C GLU A 53 9.51 -1.44 -3.80
N ALA A 54 10.29 -1.73 -4.85
CA ALA A 54 11.10 -2.95 -4.95
C ALA A 54 12.22 -2.95 -3.91
N SER A 55 12.86 -1.81 -3.65
CA SER A 55 13.82 -1.67 -2.54
C SER A 55 13.14 -1.90 -1.19
N ARG A 56 12.03 -1.20 -0.93
CA ARG A 56 11.33 -1.25 0.35
C ARG A 56 10.72 -2.62 0.66
N ARG A 57 10.19 -3.32 -0.36
CA ARG A 57 9.47 -4.58 -0.18
C ARG A 57 10.34 -5.79 -0.49
N LEU A 58 11.11 -5.77 -1.57
CA LEU A 58 11.88 -6.94 -2.02
C LEU A 58 13.38 -6.88 -1.65
N GLY A 59 13.84 -5.76 -1.07
CA GLY A 59 15.27 -5.55 -0.80
C GLY A 59 16.11 -5.42 -2.09
N PHE A 60 15.49 -5.08 -3.22
CA PHE A 60 16.20 -4.98 -4.49
C PHE A 60 16.92 -3.64 -4.61
N THR A 61 18.16 -3.68 -5.09
CA THR A 61 18.84 -2.47 -5.58
C THR A 61 18.17 -2.00 -6.87
N ALA A 62 18.41 -0.74 -7.28
CA ALA A 62 17.89 -0.22 -8.54
C ALA A 62 18.34 -1.07 -9.74
N ILE A 63 19.61 -1.49 -9.78
CA ILE A 63 20.16 -2.34 -10.85
C ILE A 63 19.45 -3.70 -10.89
N ARG A 64 19.30 -4.36 -9.73
CA ARG A 64 18.60 -5.66 -9.61
C ARG A 64 17.15 -5.56 -10.08
N THR A 65 16.45 -4.48 -9.67
CA THR A 65 15.08 -4.19 -10.10
C THR A 65 15.00 -4.05 -11.62
N MET A 66 15.87 -3.24 -12.23
CA MET A 66 15.82 -3.02 -13.67
C MET A 66 16.20 -4.27 -14.46
N ARG A 67 17.11 -5.12 -13.96
CA ARG A 67 17.48 -6.38 -14.59
C ARG A 67 16.31 -7.37 -14.61
N ALA A 68 15.59 -7.49 -13.49
CA ALA A 68 14.39 -8.32 -13.41
C ALA A 68 13.25 -7.75 -14.28
N ALA A 69 13.07 -6.43 -14.32
CA ALA A 69 12.08 -5.79 -15.17
C ALA A 69 12.37 -6.00 -16.66
N GLN A 70 13.65 -5.90 -17.07
CA GLN A 70 14.08 -6.20 -18.44
C GLN A 70 13.72 -7.64 -18.82
N ALA A 71 14.05 -8.61 -17.97
CA ALA A 71 13.73 -10.01 -18.21
C ALA A 71 12.21 -10.23 -18.37
N LEU A 72 11.38 -9.60 -17.52
CA LEU A 72 9.92 -9.67 -17.65
C LEU A 72 9.40 -9.03 -18.95
N TYR A 73 9.98 -7.90 -19.36
CA TYR A 73 9.61 -7.22 -20.60
C TYR A 73 9.95 -8.08 -21.84
N GLU A 74 11.08 -8.78 -21.80
CA GLU A 74 11.51 -9.75 -22.84
C GLU A 74 10.80 -11.11 -22.73
N GLY A 75 9.98 -11.31 -21.70
CA GLY A 75 9.12 -12.47 -21.50
C GLY A 75 9.65 -13.54 -20.55
N ALA A 76 10.89 -13.44 -20.06
CA ALA A 76 11.44 -14.36 -19.06
C ALA A 76 11.24 -15.86 -19.41
N GLY A 77 11.48 -16.20 -20.69
CA GLY A 77 11.36 -17.56 -21.19
C GLY A 77 9.96 -17.99 -21.64
N THR A 78 8.95 -17.12 -21.56
CA THR A 78 7.59 -17.43 -22.05
C THR A 78 7.37 -17.16 -23.54
N GLY A 79 8.30 -16.43 -24.18
CA GLY A 79 8.18 -15.96 -25.57
C GLY A 79 7.32 -14.70 -25.76
N GLU A 80 6.65 -14.22 -24.71
CA GLU A 80 5.84 -13.00 -24.73
C GLU A 80 6.14 -12.10 -23.52
N GLY A 81 6.27 -10.80 -23.74
CA GLY A 81 6.51 -9.83 -22.66
C GLY A 81 5.41 -9.87 -21.59
N LEU A 82 5.82 -10.00 -20.32
CA LEU A 82 4.92 -10.12 -19.17
C LEU A 82 4.52 -8.76 -18.59
N ILE A 83 5.32 -7.72 -18.83
CA ILE A 83 5.06 -6.35 -18.41
C ILE A 83 5.24 -5.37 -19.57
N THR A 84 4.66 -4.19 -19.45
CA THR A 84 4.94 -3.04 -20.33
C THR A 84 6.35 -2.49 -20.12
N TYR A 85 6.80 -1.61 -21.02
CA TYR A 85 8.15 -1.05 -20.98
C TYR A 85 8.46 -0.36 -19.63
N MET A 86 9.54 -0.81 -18.98
CA MET A 86 9.87 -0.47 -17.60
C MET A 86 10.57 0.87 -17.41
N ARG A 87 10.93 1.58 -18.50
CA ARG A 87 11.55 2.91 -18.45
C ARG A 87 10.52 3.95 -18.92
N THR A 88 9.67 4.32 -17.99
CA THR A 88 8.56 5.26 -18.17
C THR A 88 8.46 6.21 -16.98
N ASP A 89 8.01 7.44 -17.26
CA ASP A 89 7.55 8.43 -16.29
C ASP A 89 6.01 8.66 -16.36
N GLY A 90 5.33 7.91 -17.24
CA GLY A 90 3.88 7.95 -17.45
C GLY A 90 3.11 7.07 -16.46
N VAL A 91 2.04 7.64 -15.89
CA VAL A 91 1.09 6.93 -15.00
C VAL A 91 -0.19 6.51 -15.72
N GLN A 92 -0.25 6.75 -17.03
CA GLN A 92 -1.40 6.51 -17.87
C GLN A 92 -1.56 5.01 -18.14
N LEU A 93 -2.81 4.55 -18.22
CA LEU A 93 -3.18 3.20 -18.61
C LEU A 93 -4.12 3.31 -19.82
N SER A 94 -3.96 2.43 -20.81
CA SER A 94 -4.90 2.38 -21.92
C SER A 94 -6.30 1.98 -21.45
N ALA A 95 -7.34 2.31 -22.22
CA ALA A 95 -8.71 1.91 -21.88
C ALA A 95 -8.85 0.37 -21.81
N GLU A 96 -8.17 -0.35 -22.69
CA GLU A 96 -8.09 -1.81 -22.70
C GLU A 96 -7.42 -2.35 -21.43
N ALA A 97 -6.30 -1.75 -21.01
CA ALA A 97 -5.60 -2.13 -19.78
C ALA A 97 -6.49 -1.92 -18.55
N VAL A 98 -7.18 -0.79 -18.49
CA VAL A 98 -8.13 -0.48 -17.41
C VAL A 98 -9.26 -1.51 -17.34
N ALA A 99 -9.85 -1.88 -18.49
CA ALA A 99 -10.88 -2.91 -18.54
C ALA A 99 -10.35 -4.26 -18.04
N GLY A 100 -9.23 -4.73 -18.58
CA GLY A 100 -8.64 -6.02 -18.19
C GLY A 100 -8.23 -6.07 -16.71
N ILE A 101 -7.72 -4.97 -16.15
CA ILE A 101 -7.42 -4.88 -14.72
C ILE A 101 -8.72 -4.97 -13.88
N ARG A 102 -9.80 -4.28 -14.28
CA ARG A 102 -11.08 -4.32 -13.57
C ARG A 102 -11.72 -5.70 -13.60
N ASP A 103 -11.58 -6.42 -14.70
CA ASP A 103 -12.01 -7.82 -14.81
C ASP A 103 -11.18 -8.73 -13.91
N ALA A 104 -9.85 -8.55 -13.88
CA ALA A 104 -8.97 -9.29 -12.98
C ALA A 104 -9.28 -9.03 -11.49
N ILE A 105 -9.62 -7.78 -11.12
CA ILE A 105 -10.07 -7.46 -9.76
C ILE A 105 -11.38 -8.19 -9.44
N THR A 106 -12.34 -8.19 -10.38
CA THR A 106 -13.63 -8.87 -10.20
C THR A 106 -13.42 -10.37 -9.99
N ALA A 107 -12.57 -11.00 -10.81
CA ALA A 107 -12.27 -12.43 -10.72
C ALA A 107 -11.52 -12.79 -9.42
N THR A 108 -10.62 -11.92 -8.94
CA THR A 108 -9.77 -12.21 -7.77
C THR A 108 -10.43 -11.84 -6.44
N PHE A 109 -11.08 -10.69 -6.36
CA PHE A 109 -11.56 -10.10 -5.11
C PHE A 109 -13.09 -9.92 -5.07
N GLY A 110 -13.76 -10.01 -6.23
CA GLY A 110 -15.19 -9.79 -6.36
C GLY A 110 -15.58 -8.34 -6.65
N LYS A 111 -16.82 -8.18 -7.11
CA LYS A 111 -17.42 -6.90 -7.54
C LYS A 111 -17.31 -5.76 -6.51
N PRO A 112 -17.43 -5.96 -5.17
CA PRO A 112 -17.32 -4.88 -4.19
C PRO A 112 -15.97 -4.13 -4.20
N TYR A 113 -14.92 -4.75 -4.73
CA TYR A 113 -13.59 -4.15 -4.81
C TYR A 113 -13.36 -3.30 -6.05
N VAL A 114 -14.31 -3.28 -6.98
CA VAL A 114 -14.23 -2.50 -8.22
C VAL A 114 -15.01 -1.20 -8.05
N PRO A 115 -14.38 -0.01 -8.17
CA PRO A 115 -15.09 1.26 -8.15
C PRO A 115 -16.08 1.35 -9.33
N PRO A 116 -17.19 2.08 -9.18
CA PRO A 116 -18.18 2.24 -10.25
C PRO A 116 -17.56 2.86 -11.51
N GLU A 117 -16.69 3.86 -11.35
CA GLU A 117 -15.97 4.51 -12.44
C GLU A 117 -14.47 4.13 -12.43
N PRO A 118 -13.82 4.05 -13.61
CA PRO A 118 -12.38 3.88 -13.68
C PRO A 118 -11.60 5.00 -13.01
N ARG A 119 -10.48 4.64 -12.36
CA ARG A 119 -9.59 5.65 -11.76
C ARG A 119 -8.65 6.21 -12.82
N VAL A 120 -8.61 7.53 -12.91
CA VAL A 120 -7.72 8.25 -13.82
C VAL A 120 -6.58 8.90 -13.03
N TYR A 121 -5.35 8.60 -13.43
CA TYR A 121 -4.14 9.22 -12.88
C TYR A 121 -3.50 10.12 -13.93
N LYS A 122 -3.05 11.31 -13.52
CA LYS A 122 -2.40 12.29 -14.39
C LYS A 122 -0.94 12.49 -13.94
N SER A 123 -0.01 12.47 -14.89
CA SER A 123 1.39 12.81 -14.61
C SER A 123 1.51 14.29 -14.25
N ARG A 124 2.50 14.62 -13.40
CA ARG A 124 2.85 16.01 -13.05
C ARG A 124 3.87 16.62 -14.02
N ALA A 125 4.48 15.83 -14.90
CA ALA A 125 5.52 16.31 -15.81
C ALA A 125 4.91 17.17 -16.95
N LYS A 126 5.44 18.38 -17.13
CA LYS A 126 4.99 19.35 -18.16
C LYS A 126 5.55 19.06 -19.56
N ASN A 127 6.61 18.25 -19.65
CA ASN A 127 7.26 17.90 -20.91
C ASN A 127 6.95 16.44 -21.24
N ALA A 128 5.68 16.13 -21.51
CA ALA A 128 5.29 14.81 -21.99
C ALA A 128 5.75 14.64 -23.44
N GLN A 129 7.06 14.43 -23.63
CA GLN A 129 7.60 14.10 -24.95
C GLN A 129 7.24 12.67 -25.36
N GLU A 130 6.78 11.81 -24.45
CA GLU A 130 6.33 10.48 -24.81
C GLU A 130 5.12 10.05 -23.97
N ALA A 131 4.04 9.68 -24.66
CA ALA A 131 2.81 9.13 -24.09
C ALA A 131 3.03 7.66 -23.67
N HIS A 132 4.03 7.40 -22.83
CA HIS A 132 4.33 6.04 -22.40
C HIS A 132 3.34 5.56 -21.36
N GLU A 133 2.93 4.31 -21.53
CA GLU A 133 2.08 3.65 -20.57
C GLU A 133 2.85 3.39 -19.27
N ALA A 134 2.12 3.31 -18.15
CA ALA A 134 2.67 2.89 -16.87
C ALA A 134 3.18 1.45 -16.92
N ILE A 135 4.05 1.09 -15.97
CA ILE A 135 4.54 -0.28 -15.79
C ILE A 135 3.42 -1.13 -15.18
N ARG A 136 2.91 -2.08 -15.96
CA ARG A 136 1.80 -2.99 -15.60
C ARG A 136 1.97 -4.36 -16.27
N PRO A 137 1.24 -5.40 -15.84
CA PRO A 137 1.17 -6.65 -16.57
C PRO A 137 0.58 -6.44 -17.96
N THR A 138 1.08 -7.19 -18.95
CA THR A 138 0.46 -7.24 -20.29
C THR A 138 -0.88 -7.96 -20.25
N LYS A 139 -0.98 -9.03 -19.44
CA LYS A 139 -2.20 -9.82 -19.18
C LYS A 139 -2.55 -9.76 -17.68
N PRO A 140 -3.42 -8.84 -17.22
CA PRO A 140 -3.78 -8.69 -15.81
C PRO A 140 -4.43 -9.93 -15.17
N THR A 141 -5.05 -10.79 -15.98
CA THR A 141 -5.65 -12.05 -15.54
C THR A 141 -4.63 -13.16 -15.25
N MET A 142 -3.39 -13.02 -15.74
CA MET A 142 -2.29 -13.92 -15.38
C MET A 142 -1.83 -13.58 -13.96
N ARG A 143 -2.14 -14.42 -12.99
CA ARG A 143 -1.77 -14.16 -11.60
C ARG A 143 -0.32 -14.56 -11.36
N PRO A 144 0.36 -14.00 -10.35
CA PRO A 144 1.73 -14.37 -10.02
C PRO A 144 1.93 -15.87 -9.73
N GLU A 145 0.90 -16.54 -9.20
CA GLU A 145 0.86 -17.99 -8.99
C GLU A 145 0.75 -18.80 -10.28
N ASP A 146 0.16 -18.24 -11.34
CA ASP A 146 -0.05 -18.91 -12.62
C ASP A 146 1.14 -18.76 -13.58
N LEU A 147 2.17 -17.99 -13.18
CA LEU A 147 3.36 -17.80 -14.02
C LEU A 147 4.07 -19.14 -14.27
N PRO A 148 4.58 -19.38 -15.49
CA PRO A 148 5.37 -20.58 -15.81
C PRO A 148 6.59 -20.73 -14.89
N ALA A 149 7.01 -21.98 -14.64
CA ALA A 149 8.17 -22.28 -13.80
C ALA A 149 9.46 -21.61 -14.29
N SER A 150 9.59 -21.32 -15.60
CA SER A 150 10.72 -20.57 -16.18
C SER A 150 10.84 -19.14 -15.65
N VAL A 151 9.75 -18.56 -15.14
CA VAL A 151 9.73 -17.25 -14.51
C VAL A 151 9.95 -17.46 -13.02
N GLU A 152 11.20 -17.36 -12.57
CA GLU A 152 11.60 -17.63 -11.19
C GLU A 152 12.37 -16.46 -10.55
N GLY A 153 12.69 -16.62 -9.26
CA GLY A 153 13.50 -15.66 -8.50
C GLY A 153 13.01 -14.21 -8.59
N ASP A 154 13.92 -13.32 -8.95
CA ASP A 154 13.66 -11.87 -8.97
C ASP A 154 12.57 -11.46 -9.95
N ALA A 155 12.48 -12.13 -11.11
CA ALA A 155 11.47 -11.84 -12.12
C ALA A 155 10.07 -12.13 -11.58
N ARG A 156 9.86 -13.30 -10.96
CA ARG A 156 8.57 -13.65 -10.34
C ARG A 156 8.21 -12.70 -9.19
N ALA A 157 9.17 -12.40 -8.32
CA ALA A 157 8.94 -11.49 -7.20
C ALA A 157 8.55 -10.07 -7.68
N LEU A 158 9.26 -9.55 -8.68
CA LEU A 158 8.98 -8.24 -9.26
C LEU A 158 7.66 -8.21 -10.02
N TYR A 159 7.34 -9.26 -10.79
CA TYR A 159 6.05 -9.39 -11.46
C TYR A 159 4.91 -9.32 -10.45
N GLY A 160 5.01 -10.07 -9.35
CA GLY A 160 4.00 -10.04 -8.29
C GLY A 160 3.81 -8.63 -7.71
N LEU A 161 4.89 -7.87 -7.52
CA LEU A 161 4.81 -6.48 -7.06
C LEU A 161 4.09 -5.59 -8.09
N ILE A 162 4.46 -5.68 -9.37
CA ILE A 162 3.85 -4.92 -10.47
C ILE A 162 2.37 -5.26 -10.61
N TRP A 163 2.02 -6.55 -10.62
CA TRP A 163 0.66 -7.05 -10.72
C TRP A 163 -0.22 -6.51 -9.59
N ARG A 164 0.22 -6.62 -8.34
CA ARG A 164 -0.51 -6.10 -7.18
C ARG A 164 -0.73 -4.59 -7.26
N ARG A 165 0.27 -3.82 -7.70
CA ARG A 165 0.14 -2.36 -7.86
C ARG A 165 -0.86 -1.99 -8.95
N ALA A 166 -0.82 -2.71 -10.08
CA ALA A 166 -1.72 -2.47 -11.20
C ALA A 166 -3.18 -2.75 -10.82
N LEU A 167 -3.46 -3.84 -10.10
CA LEU A 167 -4.81 -4.10 -9.58
C LEU A 167 -5.21 -3.06 -8.54
N ALA A 168 -4.36 -2.83 -7.52
CA ALA A 168 -4.66 -1.91 -6.44
C ALA A 168 -5.01 -0.49 -6.95
N CYS A 169 -4.34 0.02 -8.00
CA CYS A 169 -4.60 1.35 -8.54
C CYS A 169 -6.00 1.50 -9.16
N GLN A 170 -6.69 0.41 -9.50
CA GLN A 170 -8.07 0.42 -10.00
C GLN A 170 -9.09 -0.12 -8.99
N MET A 171 -8.68 -0.40 -7.74
CA MET A 171 -9.58 -0.91 -6.69
C MET A 171 -10.28 0.20 -5.88
N GLN A 172 -11.31 -0.19 -5.13
CA GLN A 172 -12.02 0.70 -4.21
C GLN A 172 -11.13 1.21 -3.08
N ASN A 173 -11.45 2.41 -2.56
CA ASN A 173 -10.77 2.97 -1.39
C ASN A 173 -10.84 1.99 -0.22
N ALA A 174 -9.81 1.99 0.61
CA ALA A 174 -9.91 1.37 1.92
C ALA A 174 -10.63 2.33 2.86
N THR A 175 -11.53 1.82 3.70
CA THR A 175 -12.22 2.58 4.73
C THR A 175 -11.71 2.12 6.09
N ILE A 176 -11.19 3.06 6.87
CA ILE A 176 -10.60 2.81 8.19
C ILE A 176 -11.36 3.64 9.21
N GLN A 177 -11.91 2.97 10.22
CA GLN A 177 -12.45 3.63 11.40
C GLN A 177 -11.29 4.04 12.32
N GLN A 178 -11.26 5.30 12.73
CA GLN A 178 -10.38 5.80 13.77
C GLN A 178 -11.20 6.23 14.96
N VAL A 179 -10.84 5.74 16.14
CA VAL A 179 -11.48 6.08 17.41
C VAL A 179 -10.45 6.75 18.30
N GLY A 180 -10.71 8.00 18.68
CA GLY A 180 -9.97 8.72 19.71
C GLY A 180 -10.79 8.79 20.99
N VAL A 181 -10.19 8.40 22.11
CA VAL A 181 -10.79 8.52 23.44
C VAL A 181 -9.93 9.43 24.30
N ASP A 182 -10.53 10.52 24.78
CA ASP A 182 -9.92 11.38 25.79
C ASP A 182 -10.36 10.97 27.18
N PHE A 183 -9.39 10.78 28.05
CA PHE A 183 -9.55 10.52 29.47
C PHE A 183 -9.11 11.77 30.22
N ALA A 184 -10.03 12.37 30.97
CA ALA A 184 -9.76 13.58 31.75
C ALA A 184 -9.68 13.26 33.24
N SER A 185 -8.74 13.90 33.95
CA SER A 185 -8.73 13.91 35.41
C SER A 185 -9.94 14.67 35.93
N ALA A 186 -10.33 14.42 37.18
CA ALA A 186 -11.51 15.05 37.79
C ALA A 186 -11.46 16.59 37.82
N ASP A 187 -10.26 17.17 37.90
CA ASP A 187 -10.00 18.61 37.88
C ASP A 187 -9.78 19.19 36.47
N GLY A 188 -9.80 18.36 35.43
CA GLY A 188 -9.59 18.75 34.03
C GLY A 188 -8.17 19.23 33.70
N GLN A 189 -7.20 19.13 34.62
CA GLN A 189 -5.81 19.56 34.44
C GLN A 189 -5.03 18.58 33.54
N LEU A 190 -5.35 17.29 33.63
CA LEU A 190 -4.71 16.22 32.85
C LEU A 190 -5.70 15.63 31.85
N VAL A 191 -5.27 15.52 30.59
CA VAL A 191 -6.00 14.81 29.54
C VAL A 191 -5.05 13.82 28.88
N LEU A 192 -5.39 12.54 28.95
CA LEU A 192 -4.73 11.46 28.22
C LEU A 192 -5.58 11.10 27.01
N ARG A 193 -4.94 10.85 25.86
CA ARG A 193 -5.65 10.41 24.65
C ARG A 193 -5.18 9.03 24.25
N ALA A 194 -6.13 8.09 24.11
CA ALA A 194 -5.90 6.82 23.42
C ALA A 194 -6.47 6.90 22.00
N THR A 195 -5.81 6.27 21.05
CA THR A 195 -6.29 6.16 19.67
C THR A 195 -6.26 4.71 19.23
N GLY A 196 -7.37 4.21 18.67
CA GLY A 196 -7.47 2.92 18.01
C GLY A 196 -7.90 3.09 16.56
N SER A 197 -7.60 2.10 15.73
CA SER A 197 -8.14 2.04 14.37
C SER A 197 -8.50 0.61 13.96
N ALA A 198 -9.51 0.49 13.11
CA ALA A 198 -9.96 -0.77 12.55
C ALA A 198 -10.27 -0.59 11.06
N VAL A 199 -9.97 -1.60 10.24
CA VAL A 199 -10.33 -1.60 8.82
C VAL A 199 -11.81 -1.98 8.70
N GLU A 200 -12.65 -1.04 8.28
CA GLU A 200 -14.08 -1.30 7.99
C GLU A 200 -14.23 -1.99 6.63
N PHE A 201 -13.45 -1.54 5.65
CA PHE A 201 -13.38 -2.15 4.33
C PHE A 201 -11.95 -2.08 3.79
N PRO A 202 -11.31 -3.20 3.45
CA PRO A 202 -9.89 -3.21 3.07
C PRO A 202 -9.64 -2.55 1.71
N GLY A 203 -10.60 -2.59 0.77
CA GLY A 203 -10.43 -2.04 -0.58
C GLY A 203 -9.12 -2.50 -1.23
N TYR A 204 -8.37 -1.55 -1.79
CA TYR A 204 -7.07 -1.82 -2.43
C TYR A 204 -6.01 -2.47 -1.51
N LEU A 205 -6.14 -2.36 -0.18
CA LEU A 205 -5.18 -2.96 0.76
C LEU A 205 -5.16 -4.48 0.64
N GLN A 206 -6.29 -5.09 0.24
CA GLN A 206 -6.41 -6.53 0.02
C GLN A 206 -5.41 -7.03 -1.01
N ALA A 207 -5.15 -6.26 -2.07
CA ALA A 207 -4.18 -6.59 -3.10
C ALA A 207 -2.74 -6.17 -2.75
N TYR A 208 -2.55 -5.08 -2.00
CA TYR A 208 -1.23 -4.41 -1.92
C TYR A 208 -0.49 -4.55 -0.58
N ASP A 209 -1.21 -4.63 0.54
CA ASP A 209 -0.59 -4.62 1.88
C ASP A 209 -0.49 -6.01 2.53
N ASN A 210 -1.24 -7.01 2.05
CA ASN A 210 -1.10 -8.42 2.46
C ASN A 210 0.22 -9.10 2.00
N TRP A 211 1.19 -8.32 1.48
CA TRP A 211 2.48 -8.80 0.97
C TRP A 211 3.30 -9.60 2.00
N ARG A 212 3.09 -9.35 3.30
CA ARG A 212 3.82 -10.02 4.39
C ARG A 212 3.15 -11.30 4.89
N LYS A 213 1.82 -11.42 4.79
CA LYS A 213 1.11 -12.60 5.29
C LYS A 213 1.37 -13.82 4.42
N THR A 214 1.33 -13.66 3.10
CA THR A 214 1.56 -14.75 2.15
C THR A 214 3.00 -15.26 2.08
N ALA A 215 4.00 -14.47 2.50
CA ALA A 215 5.38 -14.94 2.61
C ALA A 215 5.62 -15.72 3.92
N ALA A 216 5.06 -15.23 5.03
CA ALA A 216 5.17 -15.89 6.33
C ALA A 216 4.35 -17.20 6.41
N GLU A 217 3.14 -17.23 5.83
CA GLU A 217 2.30 -18.44 5.79
C GLU A 217 2.93 -19.55 4.92
N LYS A 218 3.71 -19.19 3.88
CA LYS A 218 4.44 -20.17 3.06
C LYS A 218 5.72 -20.71 3.70
N GLU A 219 6.32 -19.97 4.63
CA GLU A 219 7.46 -20.46 5.41
C GLU A 219 7.00 -21.42 6.52
N GLU A 220 5.78 -21.26 7.04
CA GLU A 220 5.21 -22.17 8.05
C GLU A 220 4.68 -23.49 7.45
N GLU A 221 4.13 -23.51 6.22
CA GLU A 221 3.64 -24.74 5.57
C GLU A 221 4.73 -25.58 4.88
N GLY A 222 5.94 -25.05 4.69
CA GLY A 222 7.06 -25.76 4.04
C GLY A 222 8.06 -26.39 5.01
N GLY A 223 7.75 -26.38 6.31
CA GLY A 223 8.64 -26.78 7.41
C GLY A 223 8.25 -28.07 8.15
N GLU A 224 7.47 -28.96 7.53
CA GLU A 224 7.25 -30.34 8.00
C GLU A 224 7.88 -31.39 7.06
#